data_AF-A0A7C4VZC1-F1
#
_entry.id   AF-A0A7C4VZC1-F1
#
_cell.length_a   1.000
_cell.length_b   1.000
_cell.length_c   1.000
_cell.angle_alpha   90.00
_cell.angle_beta   90.00
_cell.angle_gamma   90.00
#
_symmetry.space_group_name_H-M   'P 1'
#
loop_
_entity.id
_entity.type
_entity.pdbx_description
1 polymer ?
#
loop_
_entity_poly.entity_id
_entity_poly.type
_entity_poly.pdbx_seq_one_letter_code
_entity_poly.pdbx_strand_id
1 'polypeptide(L)'
;MVHKRSFNKLQRRIIRNMIFKNAYIDKYKGEIVSRISRLDFLSLLNCEGLKVSLFPNIERGEVLIDCRGKGSLQQNTYRED
;
A
#
# COMPACT_ATOMS: atom_id res chain seq x y z
N MET A 1 2.48 13.51 -24.81
CA MET A 1 1.37 12.80 -24.14
C MET A 1 1.93 11.81 -23.14
N VAL A 2 1.61 11.94 -21.86
CA VAL A 2 1.99 10.94 -20.85
C VAL A 2 1.15 9.69 -21.09
N HIS A 3 1.79 8.54 -21.34
CA HIS A 3 1.07 7.27 -21.51
C HIS A 3 0.27 6.95 -20.23
N LYS A 4 -1.01 6.59 -20.37
CA LYS A 4 -1.91 6.21 -19.26
C LYS A 4 -1.30 5.17 -18.30
N ARG A 5 -0.47 4.26 -18.82
CA ARG A 5 0.29 3.27 -18.01
C ARG A 5 1.37 3.91 -17.13
N SER A 6 2.11 4.91 -17.61
CA SER A 6 3.15 5.57 -16.81
C SER A 6 2.53 6.46 -15.71
N PHE A 7 1.40 7.10 -16.00
CA PHE A 7 0.66 7.89 -15.03
C PHE A 7 0.12 7.02 -13.87
N ASN A 8 -0.50 5.87 -14.17
CA ASN A 8 -0.96 4.94 -13.13
C ASN A 8 0.20 4.40 -12.28
N LYS A 9 1.37 4.12 -12.90
CA LYS A 9 2.56 3.65 -12.17
C LYS A 9 3.09 4.72 -11.22
N LEU A 10 3.10 5.98 -11.66
CA LEU A 10 3.46 7.13 -10.83
C LEU A 10 2.49 7.29 -9.65
N GLN A 11 1.18 7.25 -9.90
CA GLN A 11 0.16 7.32 -8.86
C GLN A 11 0.31 6.20 -7.83
N ARG A 12 0.53 4.95 -8.26
CA ARG A 12 0.80 3.82 -7.34
C ARG A 12 2.05 4.03 -6.49
N ARG A 13 3.11 4.62 -7.06
CA ARG A 13 4.34 4.95 -6.31
C ARG A 13 4.08 6.03 -5.26
N ILE A 14 3.37 7.09 -5.62
CA ILE A 14 2.97 8.17 -4.69
C ILE A 14 2.13 7.58 -3.55
N ILE A 15 1.12 6.78 -3.87
CA ILE A 15 0.25 6.13 -2.89
C ILE A 15 1.09 5.26 -1.94
N ARG A 16 1.92 4.37 -2.48
CA ARG A 16 2.79 3.50 -1.66
C ARG A 16 3.68 4.31 -0.71
N ASN A 17 4.32 5.36 -1.21
CA ASN A 17 5.22 6.18 -0.40
C ASN A 17 4.50 6.89 0.75
N MET A 18 3.30 7.41 0.51
CA MET A 18 2.49 8.05 1.55
C MET A 18 2.02 7.03 2.61
N ILE A 19 1.64 5.81 2.21
CA ILE A 19 1.27 4.74 3.16
C ILE A 19 2.45 4.47 4.10
N PHE A 20 3.65 4.24 3.56
CA PHE A 20 4.83 3.93 4.37
C PHE A 20 5.33 5.11 5.20
N LYS A 21 5.26 6.34 4.67
CA LYS A 21 5.67 7.55 5.41
C LYS A 21 4.86 7.75 6.69
N ASN A 22 3.61 7.29 6.71
CA ASN A 22 2.70 7.44 7.84
C ASN A 22 2.42 6.10 8.54
N ALA A 23 3.20 5.07 8.24
CA ALA A 23 3.08 3.80 8.91
C ALA A 23 3.89 3.80 10.21
N TYR A 24 3.33 3.16 11.23
CA TYR A 24 4.03 2.83 12.46
C TYR A 24 4.79 1.52 12.27
N ILE A 25 6.06 1.49 12.67
CA ILE A 25 6.87 0.27 12.66
C ILE A 25 6.90 -0.29 14.08
N ASP A 26 6.24 -1.43 14.29
CA ASP A 26 6.31 -2.18 15.54
C ASP A 26 7.52 -3.12 15.49
N LYS A 27 8.60 -2.74 16.17
CA LYS A 27 9.84 -3.54 16.21
C LYS A 27 9.69 -4.82 17.04
N TYR A 28 8.75 -4.86 17.99
CA TYR A 28 8.55 -6.01 18.85
C TYR A 28 7.80 -7.13 18.12
N LYS A 29 6.82 -6.75 17.29
CA LYS A 29 6.05 -7.69 16.47
C LYS A 29 6.62 -7.90 15.06
N GLY A 30 7.54 -7.04 14.62
CA GLY A 30 8.08 -7.08 13.27
C GLY A 30 7.07 -6.62 12.21
N GLU A 31 6.13 -5.76 12.57
CA GLU A 31 5.02 -5.35 11.72
C GLU A 31 5.12 -3.87 11.30
N ILE A 32 4.55 -3.56 10.13
CA ILE A 32 4.34 -2.19 9.67
C ILE A 32 2.84 -1.95 9.59
N VAL A 33 2.34 -1.07 10.46
CA VAL A 33 0.92 -0.76 10.57
C VAL A 33 0.66 0.62 10.00
N SER A 34 -0.03 0.70 8.86
CA SER A 34 -0.52 1.98 8.37
C SER A 34 -1.66 2.45 9.26
N ARG A 35 -1.53 3.64 9.83
CA ARG A 35 -2.58 4.27 10.66
C ARG A 35 -3.47 5.23 9.87
N ILE A 36 -3.19 5.40 8.58
CA ILE A 36 -3.96 6.29 7.71
C ILE A 36 -5.20 5.58 7.20
N SER A 37 -6.36 6.15 7.46
CA SER A 37 -7.60 5.69 6.85
C SER A 37 -7.65 6.06 5.36
N ARG A 38 -8.51 5.38 4.60
CA ARG A 38 -8.74 5.70 3.20
C ARG A 38 -9.19 7.16 3.01
N LEU A 39 -10.00 7.68 3.94
CA LEU A 39 -10.50 9.06 3.91
C LEU A 39 -9.38 10.06 4.19
N ASP A 40 -8.52 9.79 5.18
CA ASP A 40 -7.34 10.62 5.47
C ASP A 40 -6.38 10.66 4.28
N PHE A 41 -6.28 9.55 3.55
CA PHE A 41 -5.47 9.48 2.34
C PHE A 41 -6.05 10.34 1.21
N LEU A 42 -7.38 10.34 1.06
CA LEU A 42 -8.07 11.17 0.06
C LEU A 42 -8.00 12.66 0.43
N SER A 43 -8.10 13.01 1.71
CA SER A 43 -7.97 14.40 2.18
C SER A 43 -6.53 14.93 2.07
N LEU A 44 -5.53 14.11 2.39
CA LEU A 44 -4.11 14.46 2.20
C LEU A 44 -3.74 14.66 0.74
N LEU A 45 -4.43 13.97 -0.16
CA LEU A 45 -4.11 14.06 -1.58
C LEU A 45 -4.63 15.35 -2.21
N ASN A 46 -5.73 15.96 -1.76
CA ASN A 46 -6.29 17.19 -2.37
C ASN A 46 -6.26 17.23 -3.92
N CYS A 47 -6.21 16.07 -4.58
CA CYS A 47 -5.78 15.93 -5.96
C CYS A 47 -6.96 15.48 -6.80
N GLU A 48 -7.52 16.42 -7.55
CA GLU A 48 -8.27 16.12 -8.76
C GLU A 48 -7.45 15.15 -9.64
N GLY A 49 -8.04 14.03 -10.07
CA GLY A 49 -7.43 13.12 -11.04
C GLY A 49 -6.75 11.85 -10.47
N LEU A 50 -6.79 11.60 -9.16
CA LEU A 50 -6.38 10.33 -8.59
C LEU A 50 -7.50 9.29 -8.67
N LYS A 51 -7.22 8.16 -9.33
CA LYS A 51 -8.20 7.08 -9.45
C LYS A 51 -8.30 6.32 -8.14
N VAL A 52 -9.48 6.39 -7.52
CA VAL A 52 -9.87 5.63 -6.33
C VAL A 52 -9.64 4.12 -6.49
N SER A 53 -9.72 3.60 -7.73
CA SER A 53 -9.44 2.19 -8.06
C SER A 53 -7.97 1.78 -7.95
N LEU A 54 -7.03 2.72 -7.78
CA LEU A 54 -5.60 2.44 -7.62
C LEU A 54 -5.17 2.30 -6.17
N PHE A 55 -6.07 2.62 -5.24
CA PHE A 55 -5.83 2.41 -3.82
C PHE A 55 -5.84 0.90 -3.55
N PRO A 56 -4.79 0.36 -2.90
CA PRO A 56 -4.79 -1.03 -2.51
C PRO A 56 -5.97 -1.29 -1.55
N ASN A 57 -6.61 -2.44 -1.70
CA ASN A 57 -7.46 -2.94 -0.63
C ASN A 57 -6.57 -3.14 0.61
N ILE A 58 -7.06 -2.72 1.77
CA ILE A 58 -6.34 -2.93 3.02
C ILE A 58 -6.53 -4.40 3.36
N GLU A 59 -5.53 -5.20 3.01
CA GLU A 59 -5.46 -6.63 3.34
C GLU A 59 -4.53 -6.78 4.55
N ARG A 60 -4.97 -7.53 5.58
CA ARG A 60 -4.10 -8.00 6.66
C ARG A 60 -3.49 -9.32 6.23
N GLY A 61 -2.17 -9.46 6.36
CA GLY A 61 -1.48 -10.70 6.08
C GLY A 61 0.01 -10.60 6.39
N GLU A 62 0.67 -11.76 6.47
CA GLU A 62 2.10 -11.84 6.68
C GLU A 62 2.84 -11.43 5.41
N VAL A 63 3.95 -10.69 5.54
CA VAL A 63 4.78 -10.29 4.41
C VAL A 63 6.15 -10.92 4.57
N LEU A 64 6.50 -11.86 3.69
CA LEU A 64 7.86 -12.37 3.62
C LEU A 64 8.74 -11.35 2.91
N ILE A 65 9.82 -10.93 3.57
CA ILE A 65 10.79 -9.96 3.04
C ILE A 65 12.08 -10.70 2.71
N ASP A 66 12.54 -10.62 1.46
CA ASP A 66 13.82 -11.18 1.06
C ASP A 66 15.02 -10.35 1.58
N CYS A 67 16.24 -10.88 1.44
CA CYS A 67 17.46 -10.17 1.84
C CYS A 67 17.75 -8.87 1.07
N ARG A 68 16.97 -8.57 0.02
CA ARG A 68 17.03 -7.34 -0.78
C ARG A 68 15.94 -6.34 -0.36
N GLY A 69 15.16 -6.65 0.67
CA GLY A 69 14.08 -5.81 1.17
C GLY A 69 12.80 -5.87 0.33
N LYS A 70 12.66 -6.87 -0.55
CA LYS A 70 11.46 -7.04 -1.38
C LYS A 70 10.45 -7.92 -0.64
N GLY A 71 9.29 -7.33 -0.33
CA GLY A 71 8.19 -8.02 0.37
C GLY A 71 7.22 -8.72 -0.59
N SER A 72 6.72 -9.89 -0.20
CA SER A 72 5.58 -10.60 -0.81
C SER A 72 4.53 -10.92 0.24
N LEU A 73 3.29 -10.45 0.04
CA LEU A 73 2.16 -10.77 0.90
C LEU A 73 1.84 -12.26 0.78
N GLN A 74 1.83 -12.96 1.90
CA GLN A 74 1.38 -14.34 2.00
C GLN A 74 -0.14 -14.34 2.07
N GLN A 75 -0.76 -14.75 0.98
CA GLN A 75 -2.19 -15.03 0.97
C GLN A 75 -2.37 -16.39 1.64
N ASN A 76 -2.91 -16.40 2.87
CA ASN A 76 -3.38 -17.64 3.46
C ASN A 76 -4.53 -18.15 2.59
N THR A 77 -4.22 -19.10 1.72
CA THR A 77 -5.22 -19.97 1.10
C THR A 77 -5.67 -20.95 2.17
N TYR A 78 -6.51 -20.48 3.09
CA TYR A 78 -7.36 -21.41 3.82
C TYR A 78 -8.30 -22.00 2.77
N ARG A 79 -7.92 -23.16 2.22
CA ARG A 79 -8.88 -24.07 1.62
C ARG A 79 -9.74 -24.53 2.79
N GLU A 80 -10.95 -24.00 2.85
CA GLU A 80 -12.02 -24.63 3.62
C GLU A 80 -12.28 -25.96 2.91
N ASP A 81 -11.85 -27.06 3.54
CA ASP A 81 -12.25 -28.43 3.18
C ASP A 81 -13.72 -28.68 3.58
#